data_AF-A0A821XL92-F1
#
_entry.id   AF-A0A821XL92-F1
#
_cell.length_a   1.000
_cell.length_b   1.000
_cell.length_c   1.000
_cell.angle_alpha   90.00
_cell.angle_beta   90.00
_cell.angle_gamma   90.00
#
_symmetry.space_group_name_H-M   'P 1'
#
loop_
_entity.id
_entity.type
_entity.pdbx_description
1 polymer ?
#
loop_
_entity_poly.entity_id
_entity_poly.type
_entity_poly.pdbx_seq_one_letter_code
_entity_poly.pdbx_strand_id
1 'polypeptide(L)' 'TVAPGGITTAAPGDITTIAPGDITTVAPGDITTVAPGGITTAAPGDITTIAPGDITTVAPGDITTVAPGGITTA' A
#
# COMPACT_ATOMS: atom_id res chain seq x y z
N THR A 1 -5.24 -0.44 10.58
CA THR A 1 -6.02 -1.67 10.82
C THR A 1 -5.69 -2.68 9.74
N VAL A 2 -5.28 -3.89 10.13
CA VAL A 2 -4.93 -4.96 9.19
C VAL A 2 -5.93 -6.10 9.36
N ALA A 3 -6.64 -6.45 8.30
CA ALA A 3 -7.56 -7.57 8.30
C ALA A 3 -6.80 -8.93 8.21
N PRO A 4 -7.37 -10.03 8.72
CA PRO A 4 -6.72 -11.35 8.65
C PRO A 4 -6.46 -11.81 7.21
N GLY A 5 -5.36 -12.53 6.97
CA GLY A 5 -5.05 -13.14 5.68
C GLY A 5 -4.14 -12.31 4.76
N GLY A 6 -3.66 -11.14 5.21
CA GLY A 6 -2.62 -10.37 4.55
C GLY A 6 -1.28 -10.42 5.30
N ILE A 7 -0.21 -10.00 4.63
CA ILE A 7 1.13 -9.80 5.21
C ILE A 7 1.41 -8.30 5.20
N THR A 8 1.71 -7.72 6.37
CA THR A 8 2.01 -6.30 6.50
C THR A 8 3.30 -6.10 7.26
N THR A 9 4.20 -5.29 6.70
CA THR A 9 5.34 -4.70 7.40
C THR A 9 5.17 -3.18 7.36
N ALA A 10 5.09 -2.54 8.51
CA ALA A 10 4.96 -1.09 8.65
C ALA A 10 5.89 -0.58 9.75
N ALA A 11 6.46 0.59 9.53
CA ALA A 11 7.33 1.27 10.47
C ALA A 11 6.52 2.14 11.46
N PRO A 12 7.14 2.61 12.56
CA PRO A 12 6.49 3.53 13.48
C PRO A 12 6.13 4.86 12.79
N GLY A 13 4.88 5.31 12.98
CA GLY A 13 4.36 6.55 12.39
C GLY A 13 3.42 6.34 11.21
N ASP A 14 3.34 5.12 10.69
CA ASP A 14 2.57 4.81 9.49
C ASP A 14 1.07 4.67 9.79
N ILE A 15 0.24 5.14 8.87
CA ILE A 15 -1.21 4.94 8.92
C ILE A 15 -1.59 3.98 7.81
N THR A 16 -1.89 2.73 8.18
CA THR A 16 -2.20 1.66 7.22
C THR A 16 -3.61 1.10 7.41
N THR A 17 -4.34 0.95 6.31
CA THR A 17 -5.59 0.19 6.24
C THR A 17 -5.49 -0.84 5.13
N ILE A 18 -5.53 -2.12 5.50
CA ILE A 18 -5.22 -3.23 4.60
C ILE A 18 -6.30 -4.30 4.72
N ALA A 19 -6.79 -4.77 3.57
CA ALA A 19 -7.82 -5.78 3.47
C ALA A 19 -7.20 -7.21 3.42
N PRO A 20 -8.03 -8.27 3.53
CA PRO A 20 -7.53 -9.64 3.43
C PRO A 20 -6.86 -9.94 2.09
N GLY A 21 -5.81 -10.76 2.11
CA GLY A 21 -5.12 -11.23 0.90
C GLY A 21 -4.08 -10.27 0.34
N ASP A 22 -3.83 -9.15 1.03
CA ASP A 22 -2.87 -8.12 0.58
C ASP A 22 -1.45 -8.40 1.11
N ILE A 23 -0.45 -7.97 0.35
CA ILE A 23 0.95 -7.94 0.79
C ILE A 23 1.44 -6.50 0.72
N THR A 24 1.81 -5.93 1.86
CA THR A 24 2.20 -4.51 1.95
C THR A 24 3.49 -4.31 2.72
N THR A 25 4.41 -3.54 2.14
CA THR A 25 5.60 -3.00 2.82
C THR A 25 5.52 -1.49 2.82
N VAL A 26 5.64 -0.87 4.00
CA VAL A 26 5.44 0.57 4.20
C VAL A 26 6.63 1.12 5.00
N ALA A 27 7.11 2.29 4.59
CA ALA A 27 8.24 2.97 5.20
C ALA A 27 7.76 4.11 6.12
N PRO A 28 8.63 4.68 6.99
CA PRO A 28 8.21 5.64 7.99
C PRO A 28 7.51 6.87 7.42
N GLY A 29 6.33 7.18 7.97
CA GLY A 29 5.60 8.42 7.67
C GLY A 29 4.60 8.30 6.53
N ASP A 30 4.35 7.08 6.07
CA ASP A 30 3.46 6.82 4.95
C ASP A 30 1.99 6.65 5.39
N ILE A 31 1.09 6.95 4.45
CA ILE A 31 -0.35 6.71 4.58
C ILE A 31 -0.79 5.80 3.43
N THR A 32 -1.19 4.57 3.75
CA THR A 32 -1.50 3.54 2.74
C THR A 32 -2.86 2.91 2.98
N THR A 33 -3.68 2.87 1.93
CA THR A 33 -4.96 2.15 1.89
C THR A 33 -4.96 1.14 0.75
N VAL A 34 -5.15 -0.14 1.06
CA VAL A 34 -5.17 -1.25 0.08
C VAL A 34 -6.49 -2.00 0.13
N ALA A 35 -7.10 -2.19 -1.04
CA ALA A 35 -8.27 -3.04 -1.22
C ALA A 35 -7.85 -4.48 -1.61
N PRO A 36 -8.72 -5.49 -1.39
CA PRO A 36 -8.31 -6.90 -1.38
C PRO A 36 -7.56 -7.40 -2.62
N GLY A 37 -6.54 -8.23 -2.39
CA GLY A 37 -5.76 -8.92 -3.43
C GLY A 37 -4.66 -8.07 -4.06
N GLY A 38 -4.20 -7.01 -3.38
CA GLY A 38 -3.15 -6.11 -3.86
C GLY A 38 -1.74 -6.41 -3.31
N ILE A 39 -0.72 -5.97 -4.04
CA ILE A 39 0.68 -5.94 -3.58
C ILE A 39 1.17 -4.49 -3.63
N THR A 40 1.74 -3.99 -2.53
CA THR A 40 2.17 -2.59 -2.44
C THR A 40 3.49 -2.45 -1.70
N THR A 41 4.37 -1.61 -2.25
CA THR A 41 5.56 -1.11 -1.57
C THR A 41 5.56 0.42 -1.64
N ALA A 42 5.59 1.07 -0.47
CA ALA A 42 5.67 2.52 -0.32
C ALA A 42 6.98 2.93 0.35
N ALA A 43 7.50 4.09 -0.05
CA ALA A 43 8.71 4.70 0.46
C ALA A 43 8.38 5.93 1.33
N PRO A 44 9.32 6.46 2.14
CA PRO A 44 8.99 7.42 3.18
C PRO A 44 8.28 8.69 2.67
N GLY A 45 7.17 9.03 3.32
CA GLY A 45 6.37 10.21 3.04
C GLY A 45 5.28 10.01 1.99
N ASP A 46 4.99 8.76 1.60
CA ASP A 46 4.05 8.47 0.52
C ASP A 46 2.59 8.46 0.99
N ILE A 47 1.69 8.85 0.09
CA ILE A 47 0.25 8.69 0.27
C ILE A 47 -0.30 7.83 -0.87
N THR A 48 -0.75 6.62 -0.54
CA THR A 48 -1.12 5.62 -1.55
C THR A 48 -2.51 5.06 -1.33
N THR A 49 -3.32 5.02 -2.39
CA THR A 49 -4.59 4.29 -2.44
C THR A 49 -4.60 3.30 -3.60
N ILE A 50 -4.83 2.03 -3.29
CA ILE A 50 -4.68 0.90 -4.21
C ILE A 50 -6.03 0.17 -4.33
N ALA A 51 -6.44 -0.14 -5.56
CA ALA A 51 -7.65 -0.89 -5.82
C ALA A 51 -7.38 -2.42 -5.88
N PRO A 52 -8.42 -3.27 -5.90
CA PRO A 52 -8.23 -4.72 -5.86
C PRO A 52 -7.39 -5.25 -7.02
N GLY A 53 -6.49 -6.21 -6.73
CA GLY A 53 -5.71 -6.91 -7.75
C GLY A 53 -4.52 -6.14 -8.33
N ASP A 54 -4.15 -5.02 -7.73
CA ASP A 54 -3.08 -4.14 -8.24
C ASP A 54 -1.70 -4.49 -7.66
N ILE A 55 -0.65 -4.24 -8.44
CA ILE A 55 0.75 -4.31 -7.98
C ILE A 55 1.37 -2.92 -8.12
N THR A 56 1.85 -2.35 -7.02
CA THR A 56 2.36 -0.97 -7.01
C THR A 56 3.67 -0.83 -6.25
N THR A 57 4.57 -0.03 -6.81
CA THR A 57 5.75 0.51 -6.13
C THR A 57 5.74 2.02 -6.28
N VAL A 58 5.95 2.73 -5.17
CA VAL A 58 5.89 4.19 -5.10
C VAL A 58 7.24 4.74 -4.61
N ALA A 59 7.69 5.84 -5.22
CA ALA A 59 8.91 6.54 -4.85
C ALA A 59 8.63 7.60 -3.75
N PRO A 60 9.65 7.96 -2.94
CA PRO A 60 9.45 8.80 -1.77
C PRO A 60 8.80 10.16 -2.08
N GLY A 61 7.77 10.49 -1.30
CA GLY A 61 7.04 11.76 -1.36
C GLY A 61 5.95 11.81 -2.41
N ASP A 62 5.59 10.67 -3.01
CA ASP A 62 4.58 10.62 -4.06
C ASP A 62 3.16 10.45 -3.49
N ILE A 63 2.19 10.94 -4.26
CA ILE A 63 0.76 10.73 -4.02
C ILE A 63 0.20 9.92 -5.18
N THR A 64 -0.16 8.67 -4.92
CA THR A 64 -0.55 7.71 -5.96
C THR A 64 -1.95 7.16 -5.73
N THR A 65 -2.74 7.08 -6.80
CA THR A 65 -4.02 6.37 -6.83
C THR A 65 -4.04 5.42 -8.03
N VAL A 66 -4.24 4.13 -7.78
CA VAL A 66 -4.22 3.09 -8.81
C VAL A 66 -5.64 2.53 -9.02
N ALA A 67 -6.00 2.29 -10.28
CA ALA A 67 -7.27 1.69 -10.67
C ALA A 67 -7.13 0.16 -10.84
N PRO A 68 -8.22 -0.62 -10.65
CA PRO A 68 -8.15 -2.07 -10.56
C PRO A 68 -7.49 -2.76 -11.77
N GLY A 69 -6.73 -3.82 -11.48
CA GLY A 69 -6.03 -4.65 -12.45
C GLY A 69 -4.80 -3.99 -13.06
N GLY A 70 -4.26 -2.95 -12.40
CA GLY A 70 -3.14 -2.16 -12.86
C GLY A 70 -1.80 -2.60 -12.28
N ILE A 71 -0.73 -2.34 -13.03
CA ILE A 71 0.65 -2.34 -12.52
C ILE A 71 1.16 -0.90 -12.61
N THR A 72 1.55 -0.34 -11.47
CA THR A 72 2.06 1.04 -11.40
C THR A 72 3.45 1.05 -10.78
N THR A 73 4.36 1.81 -11.38
CA THR A 73 5.67 2.10 -10.83
C THR A 73 5.86 3.61 -10.95
N ALA A 74 5.89 4.27 -9.80
CA ALA A 74 6.20 5.68 -9.66
C ALA A 74 7.56 5.81 -8.97
#